data_AF-A0A7K0BRB4-F1
#
_entry.id   AF-A0A7K0BRB4-F1
#
_cell.length_a   1.000
_cell.length_b   1.000
_cell.length_c   1.000
_cell.angle_alpha   90.00
_cell.angle_beta   90.00
_cell.angle_gamma   90.00
#
_symmetry.space_group_name_H-M   'P 1'
#
loop_
_entity.id
_entity.type
_entity.pdbx_description
1 polymer ?
#
loop_
_entity_poly.entity_id
_entity_poly.type
_entity_poly.pdbx_seq_one_letter_code
_entity_poly.pdbx_strand_id
1 'polypeptide(L)'
;MRLLVAGMTGQLGAGIAEVLPPDVTVVPVLRDRSAARHPVPPELRETAVRGDVLRPGWGLAEDDLAALARDGVDAVVNLAGETNWAGRSADLIRTNVLGAEHGYGLARRFGVPYVYASSIYVAGAMLGTVPEAPLPSGGDRTAYEQSKWLAEQRLWQLAAEPGAVPLLVTRVCALVGNSVTGKTLKRSSLYLLADRWNDLPAGILPVMRGALVDALPRDQAAEVLLRAVRAMADRRPDRPLVCHLGTGGTAPSVRGLLDAAHALDPDRFRREPRTLPIAGRPMAWLTQNADRFAALDPSWHNALIGLRYVACERVFPRAVLAGLVGSDLPDGDAELLARLVFGVDRRSYDEPRELTASRMARFPG
;
A
#
# COMPACT_ATOMS: atom_id res chain seq x y z
N MET A 1 -4.95 -10.61 -21.67
CA MET A 1 -5.04 -9.22 -21.17
C MET A 1 -3.63 -8.63 -21.08
N ARG A 2 -3.36 -7.47 -21.68
CA ARG A 2 -2.06 -6.80 -21.71
C ARG A 2 -2.09 -5.50 -20.90
N LEU A 3 -1.23 -5.41 -19.89
CA LEU A 3 -1.23 -4.32 -18.91
C LEU A 3 0.05 -3.50 -19.02
N LEU A 4 -0.07 -2.17 -19.09
CA LEU A 4 1.05 -1.26 -18.94
C LEU A 4 1.17 -0.85 -17.47
N VAL A 5 2.25 -1.25 -16.79
CA VAL A 5 2.34 -1.15 -15.32
C VAL A 5 3.54 -0.33 -14.86
N ALA A 6 3.28 0.78 -14.16
CA ALA A 6 4.30 1.52 -13.43
C ALA A 6 4.41 1.03 -11.98
N GLY A 7 5.62 1.03 -11.40
CA GLY A 7 5.83 0.66 -9.99
C GLY A 7 6.08 -0.83 -9.75
N MET A 8 6.51 -1.58 -10.78
CA MET A 8 6.85 -3.01 -10.67
C MET A 8 7.99 -3.30 -9.68
N THR A 9 8.79 -2.30 -9.29
CA THR A 9 9.83 -2.42 -8.26
C THR A 9 9.31 -2.43 -6.82
N GLY A 10 8.06 -2.02 -6.60
CA GLY A 10 7.46 -1.91 -5.28
C GLY A 10 6.91 -3.24 -4.76
N GLN A 11 6.40 -3.23 -3.53
CA GLN A 11 5.80 -4.41 -2.89
C GLN A 11 4.66 -5.02 -3.71
N LEU A 12 3.70 -4.19 -4.15
CA LEU A 12 2.55 -4.67 -4.92
C LEU A 12 2.94 -5.12 -6.33
N GLY A 13 3.91 -4.43 -6.95
CA GLY A 13 4.46 -4.81 -8.25
C GLY A 13 5.20 -6.16 -8.21
N ALA A 14 5.95 -6.42 -7.15
CA ALA A 14 6.56 -7.73 -6.92
C ALA A 14 5.50 -8.81 -6.66
N GLY A 15 4.44 -8.50 -5.91
CA GLY A 15 3.30 -9.39 -5.76
C GLY A 15 2.67 -9.77 -7.11
N ILE A 16 2.50 -8.82 -8.02
CA ILE A 16 2.01 -9.10 -9.39
C ILE A 16 2.94 -10.06 -10.12
N ALA A 17 4.25 -9.84 -10.04
CA ALA A 17 5.22 -10.72 -10.67
C ALA A 17 5.21 -12.15 -10.09
N GLU A 18 4.86 -12.31 -8.82
CA GLU A 18 4.76 -13.60 -8.12
C GLU A 18 3.50 -14.40 -8.49
N VAL A 19 2.40 -13.73 -8.84
CA VAL A 19 1.08 -14.38 -9.07
C VAL A 19 0.53 -14.19 -10.48
N LEU A 20 1.38 -13.79 -11.43
CA LEU A 20 0.96 -13.43 -12.78
C LEU A 20 0.25 -14.60 -13.49
N PRO A 21 -1.05 -14.47 -13.86
CA PRO A 21 -1.75 -15.51 -14.59
C PRO A 21 -1.20 -15.66 -16.02
N PRO A 22 -1.28 -16.87 -16.62
CA PRO A 22 -0.72 -17.13 -17.95
C PRO A 22 -1.39 -16.32 -19.07
N ASP A 23 -2.63 -15.87 -18.87
CA ASP A 23 -3.37 -15.06 -19.84
C ASP A 23 -3.16 -13.54 -19.66
N VAL A 24 -2.31 -13.13 -18.72
CA VAL A 24 -1.98 -11.73 -18.45
C VAL A 24 -0.53 -11.45 -18.85
N THR A 25 -0.35 -10.50 -19.78
CA THR A 25 0.96 -9.98 -20.15
C THR A 25 1.17 -8.63 -19.48
N VAL A 26 2.27 -8.46 -18.75
CA VAL A 26 2.65 -7.17 -18.16
C VAL A 26 3.77 -6.56 -18.97
N VAL A 27 3.63 -5.27 -19.29
CA VAL A 27 4.69 -4.40 -19.82
C VAL A 27 5.11 -3.46 -18.70
N PRO A 28 6.23 -3.72 -18.01
CA PRO A 28 6.71 -2.84 -16.96
C PRO A 28 7.22 -1.50 -17.52
N VAL A 29 6.92 -0.41 -16.82
CA VAL A 29 7.55 0.90 -17.05
C VAL A 29 8.66 1.09 -16.02
N LEU A 30 9.91 1.08 -16.48
CA LEU A 30 11.10 1.16 -15.63
C LEU A 30 11.92 2.41 -15.94
N ARG A 31 12.41 3.10 -14.90
CA ARG A 31 13.33 4.26 -15.07
C ARG A 31 14.68 3.83 -15.62
N ASP A 32 15.16 2.68 -15.18
CA ASP A 32 16.41 2.05 -15.58
C ASP A 32 16.20 0.53 -15.72
N ARG A 33 16.53 -0.01 -16.90
CA ARG A 33 16.40 -1.43 -17.24
C ARG A 33 17.62 -2.26 -16.80
N SER A 34 18.73 -1.60 -16.49
CA SER A 34 20.06 -2.21 -16.32
C SER A 34 20.46 -2.50 -14.86
N ALA A 35 19.61 -2.16 -13.89
CA ALA A 35 19.94 -2.33 -12.48
C ALA A 35 20.13 -3.82 -12.12
N ALA A 36 21.38 -4.21 -11.82
CA ALA A 36 21.81 -5.59 -11.54
C ALA A 36 21.12 -6.27 -10.33
N ARG A 37 20.26 -5.57 -9.60
CA ARG A 37 19.45 -6.07 -8.46
C ARG A 37 18.00 -5.61 -8.53
N HIS A 38 17.42 -5.56 -9.73
CA HIS A 38 16.02 -5.22 -9.87
C HIS A 38 15.14 -6.36 -9.32
N PRO A 39 14.16 -6.10 -8.43
CA PRO A 39 13.25 -7.14 -7.93
C PRO A 39 12.26 -7.63 -8.98
N VAL A 40 12.39 -7.18 -10.24
CA VAL A 40 11.52 -7.63 -11.34
C VAL A 40 12.22 -8.78 -12.05
N PRO A 41 11.51 -9.90 -12.28
CA PRO A 41 12.04 -11.05 -12.96
C PRO A 41 12.66 -10.73 -14.34
N PRO A 42 13.72 -11.44 -14.77
CA PRO A 42 14.37 -11.23 -16.07
C PRO A 42 13.40 -11.16 -17.26
N GLU A 43 12.45 -12.08 -17.33
CA GLU A 43 11.45 -12.19 -18.40
C GLU A 43 10.58 -10.94 -18.53
N LEU A 44 10.22 -10.30 -17.42
CA LEU A 44 9.48 -9.04 -17.41
C LEU A 44 10.38 -7.83 -17.72
N ARG A 45 11.69 -7.91 -17.47
CA ARG A 45 12.64 -6.85 -17.83
C ARG A 45 12.91 -6.79 -19.34
N GLU A 46 12.81 -7.92 -20.03
CA GLU A 46 12.96 -8.01 -21.48
C GLU A 46 11.82 -7.27 -22.20
N THR A 47 10.60 -7.34 -21.67
CA THR A 47 9.42 -6.64 -22.21
C THR A 47 9.25 -5.23 -21.67
N ALA A 48 10.08 -4.79 -20.71
CA ALA A 48 9.95 -3.48 -20.10
C ALA A 48 10.26 -2.32 -21.05
N VAL A 49 9.47 -1.25 -20.95
CA VAL A 49 9.72 0.03 -21.62
C VAL A 49 10.35 1.01 -20.65
N ARG A 50 11.20 1.91 -21.17
CA ARG A 50 11.85 2.93 -20.33
C ARG A 50 10.91 4.11 -20.15
N GLY A 51 10.68 4.52 -18.90
CA GLY A 51 9.84 5.67 -18.60
C GLY A 51 10.02 6.25 -17.20
N ASP A 52 9.50 7.45 -17.00
CA ASP A 52 9.43 8.16 -15.73
C ASP A 52 8.02 8.76 -15.57
N VAL A 53 7.31 8.33 -14.53
CA VAL A 53 5.94 8.78 -14.23
C VAL A 53 5.85 10.30 -14.01
N LEU A 54 6.97 10.96 -13.70
CA LEU A 54 7.04 12.41 -13.54
C LEU A 54 6.97 13.17 -14.86
N ARG A 55 7.00 12.50 -16.01
CA ARG A 55 6.89 13.10 -17.34
C ARG A 55 5.54 12.78 -17.98
N PRO A 56 4.99 13.69 -18.81
CA PRO A 56 3.81 13.39 -19.63
C PRO A 56 3.98 12.09 -20.43
N GLY A 57 2.89 11.32 -20.57
CA GLY A 57 2.95 10.00 -21.20
C GLY A 57 3.87 9.01 -20.48
N TRP A 58 4.13 9.23 -19.19
CA TRP A 58 5.15 8.53 -18.40
C TRP A 58 6.56 8.56 -19.01
N GLY A 59 6.86 9.56 -19.84
CA GLY A 59 8.16 9.73 -20.46
C GLY A 59 8.56 8.59 -21.39
N LEU A 60 7.60 7.80 -21.87
CA LEU A 60 7.83 6.76 -22.87
C LEU A 60 8.26 7.41 -24.20
N ALA A 61 9.14 6.73 -24.94
CA ALA A 61 9.50 7.18 -26.29
C ALA A 61 8.30 7.06 -27.22
N GLU A 62 8.21 7.91 -28.24
CA GLU A 62 7.10 7.86 -29.20
C GLU A 62 7.06 6.53 -29.96
N ASP A 63 8.21 5.90 -30.22
CA ASP A 63 8.28 4.56 -30.82
C ASP A 63 7.69 3.49 -29.90
N ASP A 64 7.95 3.56 -28.59
CA ASP A 64 7.35 2.66 -27.58
C ASP A 64 5.84 2.88 -27.50
N LEU A 65 5.38 4.14 -27.53
CA LEU A 65 3.96 4.48 -27.53
C LEU A 65 3.24 3.96 -28.79
N ALA A 66 3.88 4.08 -29.95
CA ALA A 66 3.35 3.58 -31.21
C ALA A 66 3.31 2.04 -31.24
N ALA A 67 4.33 1.37 -30.71
CA ALA A 67 4.34 -0.08 -30.56
C ALA A 67 3.24 -0.56 -29.61
N LEU A 68 3.10 0.08 -28.44
CA LEU A 68 2.04 -0.24 -27.47
C LEU A 68 0.64 -0.04 -28.04
N ALA A 69 0.43 1.03 -28.81
CA ALA A 69 -0.85 1.26 -29.48
C ALA A 69 -1.17 0.19 -30.53
N ARG A 70 -0.15 -0.28 -31.27
CA ARG A 70 -0.29 -1.32 -32.29
C ARG A 70 -0.55 -2.70 -31.69
N ASP A 71 0.19 -3.04 -30.63
CA ASP A 71 0.08 -4.33 -29.94
C ASP A 71 -1.17 -4.44 -29.07
N GLY A 72 -1.78 -3.30 -28.73
CA GLY A 72 -2.91 -3.20 -27.83
C GLY A 72 -2.49 -3.13 -26.35
N VAL A 73 -3.21 -2.31 -25.58
CA VAL A 73 -3.11 -2.25 -24.13
C VAL A 73 -4.54 -2.32 -23.61
N ASP A 74 -4.80 -3.16 -22.61
CA ASP A 74 -6.15 -3.33 -22.05
C ASP A 74 -6.39 -2.42 -20.84
N ALA A 75 -5.33 -2.07 -20.11
CA ALA A 75 -5.39 -1.09 -19.02
C ALA A 75 -4.01 -0.51 -18.70
N VAL A 76 -4.02 0.71 -18.14
CA VAL A 76 -2.84 1.35 -17.56
C VAL A 76 -2.95 1.28 -16.03
N VAL A 77 -1.95 0.68 -15.38
CA VAL A 77 -1.94 0.43 -13.94
C VAL A 77 -0.79 1.18 -13.29
N ASN A 78 -1.11 2.06 -12.35
CA ASN A 78 -0.12 2.86 -11.65
C ASN A 78 0.04 2.43 -10.19
N LEU A 79 1.11 1.67 -9.94
CA LEU A 79 1.56 1.29 -8.61
C LEU A 79 2.73 2.14 -8.13
N ALA A 80 3.23 3.04 -8.99
CA ALA A 80 4.33 3.91 -8.66
C ALA A 80 3.88 4.91 -7.59
N GLY A 81 4.64 4.97 -6.51
CA GLY A 81 4.42 5.97 -5.48
C GLY A 81 5.62 6.10 -4.58
N GLU A 82 5.91 7.34 -4.18
CA GLU A 82 6.90 7.60 -3.15
C GLU A 82 6.25 7.35 -1.79
N THR A 83 6.94 6.56 -0.97
CA THR A 83 6.52 6.10 0.36
C THR A 83 7.62 6.32 1.39
N ASN A 84 8.64 7.11 1.06
CA ASN A 84 9.64 7.58 2.00
C ASN A 84 9.06 8.75 2.81
N TRP A 85 8.67 8.46 4.04
CA TRP A 85 8.00 9.43 4.92
C TRP A 85 8.95 10.50 5.45
N ALA A 86 10.25 10.21 5.44
CA ALA A 86 11.32 11.17 5.73
C ALA A 86 11.71 12.00 4.50
N GLY A 87 11.11 11.74 3.34
CA GLY A 87 11.31 12.52 2.12
C GLY A 87 10.67 13.90 2.23
N ARG A 88 11.09 14.83 1.37
CA ARG A 88 10.48 16.16 1.32
C ARG A 88 9.03 16.02 0.85
N SER A 89 8.09 16.69 1.52
CA SER A 89 6.66 16.69 1.16
C SER A 89 6.44 17.04 -0.33
N ALA A 90 7.24 17.95 -0.88
CA ALA A 90 7.21 18.31 -2.29
C ALA A 90 7.49 17.12 -3.23
N ASP A 91 8.42 16.22 -2.87
CA ASP A 91 8.78 15.06 -3.71
C ASP A 91 7.69 13.99 -3.68
N LEU A 92 7.06 13.79 -2.52
CA LEU A 92 5.89 12.92 -2.33
C LEU A 92 4.70 13.40 -3.17
N ILE A 93 4.36 14.69 -3.04
CA ILE A 93 3.26 15.31 -3.79
C ILE A 93 3.56 15.25 -5.29
N ARG A 94 4.77 15.65 -5.71
CA ARG A 94 5.17 15.64 -7.11
C ARG A 94 5.04 14.25 -7.71
N THR A 95 5.55 13.21 -7.05
CA THR A 95 5.49 11.84 -7.57
C THR A 95 4.08 11.29 -7.62
N ASN A 96 3.35 11.38 -6.51
CA ASN A 96 2.04 10.74 -6.40
C ASN A 96 0.97 11.47 -7.23
N VAL A 97 1.01 12.81 -7.27
CA VAL A 97 0.02 13.62 -8.02
C VAL A 97 0.34 13.64 -9.51
N LEU A 98 1.57 14.02 -9.91
CA LEU A 98 1.91 14.10 -11.34
C LEU A 98 1.96 12.70 -11.97
N GLY A 99 2.46 11.70 -11.25
CA GLY A 99 2.43 10.32 -11.73
C GLY A 99 1.02 9.82 -11.98
N ALA A 100 0.06 10.19 -11.11
CA ALA A 100 -1.34 9.88 -11.28
C ALA A 100 -1.94 10.58 -12.52
N GLU A 101 -1.71 11.89 -12.64
CA GLU A 101 -2.19 12.71 -13.76
C GLU A 101 -1.65 12.24 -15.10
N HIS A 102 -0.33 12.07 -15.23
CA HIS A 102 0.29 11.62 -16.47
C HIS A 102 -0.14 10.20 -16.85
N GLY A 103 -0.36 9.32 -15.86
CA GLY A 103 -0.86 7.97 -16.10
C GLY A 103 -2.29 7.96 -16.62
N TYR A 104 -3.15 8.80 -16.04
CA TYR A 104 -4.51 8.97 -16.54
C TYR A 104 -4.53 9.55 -17.96
N GLY A 105 -3.68 10.54 -18.25
CA GLY A 105 -3.50 11.06 -19.61
C GLY A 105 -3.04 10.01 -20.61
N LEU A 106 -2.16 9.10 -20.19
CA LEU A 106 -1.70 7.97 -21.01
C LEU A 106 -2.83 6.95 -21.27
N ALA A 107 -3.62 6.62 -20.25
CA ALA A 107 -4.81 5.77 -20.40
C ALA A 107 -5.85 6.40 -21.34
N ARG A 108 -6.06 7.73 -21.27
CA ARG A 108 -6.89 8.48 -22.23
C ARG A 108 -6.35 8.39 -23.65
N ARG A 109 -5.03 8.50 -23.84
CA ARG A 109 -4.38 8.35 -25.16
C ARG A 109 -4.64 6.97 -25.77
N PHE A 110 -4.68 5.91 -24.96
CA PHE A 110 -4.98 4.55 -25.41
C PHE A 110 -6.49 4.22 -25.42
N GLY A 111 -7.35 5.05 -24.82
CA GLY A 111 -8.79 4.78 -24.70
C GLY A 111 -9.13 3.59 -23.78
N VAL A 112 -8.31 3.38 -22.73
CA VAL A 112 -8.38 2.20 -21.85
C VAL A 112 -8.56 2.61 -20.39
N PRO A 113 -9.06 1.72 -19.51
CA PRO A 113 -9.17 1.99 -18.09
C PRO A 113 -7.83 2.35 -17.44
N TYR A 114 -7.92 3.25 -16.47
CA TYR A 114 -6.82 3.62 -15.59
C TYR A 114 -7.07 3.10 -14.18
N VAL A 115 -6.10 2.36 -13.64
CA VAL A 115 -6.14 1.84 -12.26
C VAL A 115 -5.00 2.47 -11.46
N TYR A 116 -5.34 3.17 -10.38
CA TYR A 116 -4.39 3.85 -9.51
C TYR A 116 -4.33 3.19 -8.13
N ALA A 117 -3.13 2.85 -7.67
CA ALA A 117 -2.90 2.40 -6.29
C ALA A 117 -2.75 3.60 -5.34
N SER A 118 -3.85 3.91 -4.67
CA SER A 118 -3.89 4.79 -3.51
C SER A 118 -3.66 3.99 -2.21
N SER A 119 -4.06 4.53 -1.08
CA SER A 119 -3.77 3.99 0.26
C SER A 119 -4.96 4.21 1.17
N ILE A 120 -5.35 3.22 1.99
CA ILE A 120 -6.43 3.39 2.99
C ILE A 120 -6.15 4.56 3.96
N TYR A 121 -4.87 4.90 4.14
CA TYR A 121 -4.43 6.03 4.98
C TYR A 121 -4.78 7.42 4.44
N VAL A 122 -5.33 7.56 3.23
CA VAL A 122 -5.91 8.85 2.79
C VAL A 122 -7.08 9.30 3.69
N ALA A 123 -7.58 8.41 4.55
CA ALA A 123 -8.53 8.70 5.62
C ALA A 123 -8.00 9.67 6.69
N GLY A 124 -6.69 9.93 6.78
CA GLY A 124 -6.14 10.86 7.76
C GLY A 124 -6.42 10.40 9.19
N ALA A 125 -7.17 11.19 9.96
CA ALA A 125 -7.62 10.92 11.32
C ALA A 125 -9.11 10.55 11.43
N MET A 126 -9.79 10.28 10.32
CA MET A 126 -11.16 9.73 10.35
C MET A 126 -11.22 8.45 11.21
N LEU A 127 -12.34 8.25 11.90
CA LEU A 127 -12.60 7.10 12.77
C LEU A 127 -13.92 6.43 12.36
N GLY A 128 -14.09 5.16 12.74
CA GLY A 128 -15.24 4.36 12.37
C GLY A 128 -15.20 3.91 10.91
N THR A 129 -16.35 3.90 10.25
CA THR A 129 -16.46 3.43 8.86
C THR A 129 -15.93 4.48 7.88
N VAL A 130 -14.89 4.12 7.11
CA VAL A 130 -14.36 4.95 6.03
C VAL A 130 -15.05 4.55 4.72
N PRO A 131 -15.72 5.46 3.99
CA PRO A 131 -16.50 5.09 2.81
C PRO A 131 -15.64 4.90 1.55
N GLU A 132 -16.12 4.04 0.64
CA GLU A 132 -15.61 3.90 -0.74
C GLU A 132 -16.11 5.07 -1.63
N ALA A 133 -15.79 6.29 -1.20
CA ALA A 133 -16.21 7.54 -1.83
C ALA A 133 -15.09 8.60 -1.74
N PRO A 134 -15.18 9.71 -2.50
CA PRO A 134 -14.30 10.86 -2.32
C PRO A 134 -14.30 11.31 -0.84
N LEU A 135 -13.11 11.49 -0.29
CA LEU A 135 -12.94 11.93 1.09
C LEU A 135 -12.79 13.45 1.17
N PRO A 136 -13.32 14.10 2.21
CA PRO A 136 -13.22 15.54 2.37
C PRO A 136 -11.78 16.00 2.60
N SER A 137 -11.52 17.28 2.33
CA SER A 137 -10.29 17.94 2.73
C SER A 137 -10.15 17.94 4.26
N GLY A 138 -8.94 17.71 4.76
CA GLY A 138 -8.64 17.70 6.19
C GLY A 138 -7.15 17.98 6.41
N GLY A 139 -6.84 18.82 7.40
CA GLY A 139 -5.49 19.28 7.73
C GLY A 139 -4.69 18.32 8.63
N ASP A 140 -5.22 17.14 8.87
CA ASP A 140 -4.74 16.10 9.78
C ASP A 140 -3.89 15.01 9.10
N ARG A 141 -3.72 15.11 7.78
CA ARG A 141 -2.94 14.18 6.97
C ARG A 141 -1.44 14.46 7.08
N THR A 142 -0.66 13.40 7.20
CA THR A 142 0.78 13.42 6.97
C THR A 142 1.08 13.75 5.51
N ALA A 143 2.32 14.14 5.20
CA ALA A 143 2.75 14.43 3.83
C ALA A 143 2.45 13.29 2.85
N TYR A 144 2.66 12.04 3.26
CA TYR A 144 2.34 10.87 2.43
C TYR A 144 0.83 10.75 2.15
N GLU A 145 0.00 10.79 3.18
CA GLU A 145 -1.46 10.68 3.03
C GLU A 145 -2.05 11.83 2.24
N GLN A 146 -1.54 13.04 2.48
CA GLN A 146 -1.92 14.24 1.75
C GLN A 146 -1.57 14.09 0.27
N SER A 147 -0.38 13.57 -0.06
CA SER A 147 0.01 13.35 -1.45
C SER A 147 -0.88 12.32 -2.17
N LYS A 148 -1.27 11.22 -1.49
CA LYS A 148 -2.18 10.22 -2.05
C LYS A 148 -3.60 10.75 -2.18
N TRP A 149 -4.09 11.50 -1.20
CA TRP A 149 -5.39 12.16 -1.27
C TRP A 149 -5.44 13.21 -2.40
N LEU A 150 -4.41 14.05 -2.55
CA LEU A 150 -4.32 15.02 -3.65
C LEU A 150 -4.31 14.33 -5.02
N ALA A 151 -3.66 13.17 -5.13
CA ALA A 151 -3.69 12.37 -6.35
C ALA A 151 -5.10 11.86 -6.66
N GLU A 152 -5.83 11.35 -5.65
CA GLU A 152 -7.24 10.98 -5.81
C GLU A 152 -8.07 12.18 -6.31
N GLN A 153 -7.91 13.36 -5.71
CA GLN A 153 -8.65 14.56 -6.14
C GLN A 153 -8.32 15.01 -7.55
N ARG A 154 -7.05 14.93 -7.95
CA ARG A 154 -6.65 15.25 -9.32
C ARG A 154 -7.29 14.28 -10.32
N LEU A 155 -7.31 12.99 -9.99
CA LEU A 155 -7.96 11.97 -10.84
C LEU A 155 -9.47 12.19 -10.94
N TRP A 156 -10.13 12.58 -9.84
CA TRP A 156 -11.55 12.94 -9.87
C TRP A 156 -11.86 14.11 -10.81
N GLN A 157 -11.03 15.16 -10.76
CA GLN A 157 -11.16 16.30 -11.67
C GLN A 157 -10.99 15.86 -13.13
N LEU A 158 -9.95 15.09 -13.43
CA LEU A 158 -9.68 14.60 -14.79
C LEU A 158 -10.77 13.66 -15.31
N ALA A 159 -11.42 12.90 -14.42
CA ALA A 159 -12.51 12.00 -14.78
C ALA A 159 -13.85 12.71 -14.99
N ALA A 160 -13.98 13.98 -14.59
CA ALA A 160 -15.12 14.83 -14.91
C ALA A 160 -14.96 15.56 -16.25
N GLU A 161 -13.78 15.52 -16.87
CA GLU A 161 -13.51 16.17 -18.15
C GLU A 161 -14.05 15.36 -19.36
N PRO A 162 -14.37 16.02 -20.50
CA PRO A 162 -14.69 15.33 -21.74
C PRO A 162 -13.58 14.37 -22.17
N GLY A 163 -13.95 13.19 -22.66
CA GLY A 163 -12.98 12.15 -23.07
C GLY A 163 -12.33 11.43 -21.89
N ALA A 164 -13.01 11.41 -20.73
CA ALA A 164 -12.66 10.55 -19.61
C ALA A 164 -12.68 9.06 -20.00
N VAL A 165 -11.85 8.28 -19.31
CA VAL A 165 -11.78 6.82 -19.44
C VAL A 165 -12.12 6.19 -18.09
N PRO A 166 -12.54 4.91 -18.04
CA PRO A 166 -12.88 4.27 -16.78
C PRO A 166 -11.74 4.38 -15.77
N LEU A 167 -12.06 4.87 -14.57
CA LEU A 167 -11.08 5.13 -13.51
C LEU A 167 -11.40 4.26 -12.30
N LEU A 168 -10.40 3.51 -11.82
CA LEU A 168 -10.45 2.81 -10.54
C LEU A 168 -9.34 3.30 -9.62
N VAL A 169 -9.72 3.85 -8.47
CA VAL A 169 -8.81 4.14 -7.37
C VAL A 169 -8.89 3.00 -6.35
N THR A 170 -7.81 2.24 -6.23
CA THR A 170 -7.68 1.17 -5.24
C THR A 170 -6.97 1.71 -4.01
N ARG A 171 -7.68 1.85 -2.89
CA ARG A 171 -7.08 2.23 -1.60
C ARG A 171 -6.51 0.98 -0.96
N VAL A 172 -5.21 0.77 -1.15
CA VAL A 172 -4.51 -0.42 -0.68
C VAL A 172 -4.24 -0.32 0.82
N CYS A 173 -4.46 -1.43 1.54
CA CYS A 173 -4.13 -1.58 2.95
C CYS A 173 -2.61 -1.71 3.19
N ALA A 174 -2.20 -2.01 4.44
CA ALA A 174 -0.80 -2.31 4.70
C ALA A 174 -0.39 -3.61 3.99
N LEU A 175 0.68 -3.56 3.19
CA LEU A 175 1.24 -4.77 2.59
C LEU A 175 2.30 -5.39 3.50
N VAL A 176 2.16 -6.69 3.74
CA VAL A 176 3.16 -7.52 4.43
C VAL A 176 3.88 -8.44 3.45
N GLY A 177 4.73 -9.34 3.95
CA GLY A 177 5.49 -10.27 3.13
C GLY A 177 4.58 -11.19 2.30
N ASN A 178 5.18 -11.88 1.34
CA ASN A 178 4.47 -12.90 0.55
C ASN A 178 3.92 -14.00 1.46
N SER A 179 2.68 -14.44 1.22
CA SER A 179 1.94 -15.35 2.11
C SER A 179 2.61 -16.71 2.30
N VAL A 180 3.36 -17.17 1.30
CA VAL A 180 4.04 -18.48 1.31
C VAL A 180 5.49 -18.36 1.81
N THR A 181 6.25 -17.42 1.24
CA THR A 181 7.70 -17.32 1.50
C THR A 181 8.05 -16.43 2.69
N GLY A 182 7.12 -15.59 3.16
CA GLY A 182 7.36 -14.57 4.18
C GLY A 182 8.34 -13.46 3.77
N LYS A 183 8.89 -13.48 2.55
CA LYS A 183 9.85 -12.48 2.08
C LYS A 183 9.13 -11.14 1.88
N THR A 184 9.78 -10.05 2.30
CA THR A 184 9.27 -8.68 2.18
C THR A 184 10.33 -7.78 1.55
N LEU A 185 9.97 -6.92 0.60
CA LEU A 185 10.92 -5.99 -0.04
C LEU A 185 11.16 -4.73 0.79
N LYS A 186 10.14 -4.29 1.53
CA LYS A 186 10.16 -3.08 2.35
C LYS A 186 9.31 -3.28 3.60
N ARG A 187 9.89 -2.96 4.75
CA ARG A 187 9.16 -2.97 6.02
C ARG A 187 8.34 -1.68 6.13
N SER A 188 7.02 -1.80 5.96
CA SER A 188 6.04 -0.73 6.20
C SER A 188 5.92 -0.41 7.70
N SER A 189 5.16 0.63 8.07
CA SER A 189 4.92 0.95 9.49
C SER A 189 4.25 -0.15 10.28
N LEU A 190 3.54 -1.08 9.64
CA LEU A 190 2.96 -2.20 10.36
C LEU A 190 4.05 -3.04 11.06
N TYR A 191 5.24 -3.12 10.46
CA TYR A 191 6.38 -3.79 11.08
C TYR A 191 6.95 -3.05 12.29
N LEU A 192 6.55 -1.79 12.56
CA LEU A 192 6.89 -1.14 13.84
C LEU A 192 6.32 -1.92 15.03
N LEU A 193 5.16 -2.57 14.87
CA LEU A 193 4.61 -3.47 15.90
C LEU A 193 5.58 -4.58 16.26
N ALA A 194 6.36 -5.07 15.31
CA ALA A 194 7.31 -6.16 15.51
C ALA A 194 8.73 -5.68 15.87
N ASP A 195 9.22 -4.64 15.19
CA ASP A 195 10.61 -4.19 15.29
C ASP A 195 10.89 -3.41 16.56
N ARG A 196 9.86 -2.71 17.08
CA ARG A 196 9.97 -1.82 18.23
C ARG A 196 9.14 -2.29 19.42
N TRP A 197 8.59 -3.51 19.36
CA TRP A 197 7.76 -4.05 20.45
C TRP A 197 8.47 -3.98 21.80
N ASN A 198 9.69 -4.49 21.83
CA ASN A 198 10.49 -4.62 23.06
C ASN A 198 10.98 -3.27 23.60
N ASP A 199 10.72 -2.20 22.85
CA ASP A 199 11.01 -0.84 23.25
C ASP A 199 9.82 -0.14 23.93
N LEU A 200 8.61 -0.74 23.89
CA LEU A 200 7.43 -0.17 24.52
C LEU A 200 7.57 -0.18 26.06
N PRO A 201 7.33 0.96 26.74
CA PRO A 201 7.28 1.00 28.20
C PRO A 201 6.29 -0.05 28.73
N ALA A 202 6.78 -0.90 29.62
CA ALA A 202 6.02 -2.02 30.22
C ALA A 202 5.40 -3.02 29.21
N GLY A 203 5.77 -3.00 27.93
CA GLY A 203 5.15 -3.83 26.88
C GLY A 203 3.69 -3.45 26.61
N ILE A 204 3.35 -2.16 26.76
CA ILE A 204 1.98 -1.65 26.63
C ILE A 204 1.86 -0.81 25.36
N LEU A 205 0.90 -1.17 24.49
CA LEU A 205 0.56 -0.42 23.29
C LEU A 205 -0.77 0.33 23.48
N PRO A 206 -0.79 1.68 23.37
CA PRO A 206 -2.04 2.43 23.41
C PRO A 206 -2.85 2.21 22.14
N VAL A 207 -4.10 1.75 22.27
CA VAL A 207 -4.99 1.44 21.13
C VAL A 207 -6.44 1.78 21.42
N MET A 208 -7.21 2.12 20.39
CA MET A 208 -8.67 2.15 20.51
C MET A 208 -9.21 0.72 20.65
N ARG A 209 -10.31 0.52 21.38
CA ARG A 209 -10.88 -0.82 21.62
C ARG A 209 -11.29 -1.52 20.33
N GLY A 210 -11.83 -0.78 19.36
CA GLY A 210 -12.21 -1.29 18.03
C GLY A 210 -11.10 -1.17 16.98
N ALA A 211 -9.84 -0.98 17.37
CA ALA A 211 -8.75 -0.85 16.40
C ALA A 211 -8.50 -2.18 15.65
N LEU A 212 -8.61 -2.11 14.32
CA LEU A 212 -8.35 -3.22 13.42
C LEU A 212 -7.05 -2.99 12.64
N VAL A 213 -6.35 -4.08 12.35
CA VAL A 213 -5.12 -4.08 11.56
C VAL A 213 -5.44 -4.54 10.15
N ASP A 214 -5.79 -3.60 9.27
CA ASP A 214 -6.07 -3.91 7.86
C ASP A 214 -4.75 -4.08 7.09
N ALA A 215 -4.44 -5.33 6.76
CA ALA A 215 -3.21 -5.71 6.10
C ALA A 215 -3.39 -6.97 5.24
N LEU A 216 -2.64 -7.05 4.14
CA LEU A 216 -2.64 -8.20 3.25
C LEU A 216 -1.22 -8.64 2.88
N PRO A 217 -0.98 -9.96 2.72
CA PRO A 217 0.15 -10.45 1.95
C PRO A 217 0.16 -9.83 0.55
N ARG A 218 1.35 -9.45 0.06
CA ARG A 218 1.47 -8.70 -1.21
C ARG A 218 0.96 -9.47 -2.43
N ASP A 219 1.07 -10.79 -2.39
CA ASP A 219 0.65 -11.74 -3.43
C ASP A 219 -0.89 -11.84 -3.47
N GLN A 220 -1.54 -11.98 -2.31
CA GLN A 220 -3.00 -11.94 -2.23
C GLN A 220 -3.55 -10.57 -2.66
N ALA A 221 -2.90 -9.48 -2.26
CA ALA A 221 -3.28 -8.14 -2.70
C ALA A 221 -3.12 -7.96 -4.23
N ALA A 222 -2.06 -8.52 -4.81
CA ALA A 222 -1.82 -8.49 -6.25
C ALA A 222 -2.85 -9.30 -7.03
N GLU A 223 -3.22 -10.48 -6.55
CA GLU A 223 -4.25 -11.32 -7.18
C GLU A 223 -5.61 -10.61 -7.22
N VAL A 224 -6.03 -10.01 -6.10
CA VAL A 224 -7.26 -9.20 -6.03
C VAL A 224 -7.18 -8.00 -6.97
N LEU A 225 -6.03 -7.32 -7.02
CA LEU A 225 -5.83 -6.19 -7.94
C LEU A 225 -5.98 -6.63 -9.40
N LEU A 226 -5.36 -7.73 -9.81
CA LEU A 226 -5.43 -8.23 -11.19
C LEU A 226 -6.87 -8.60 -11.58
N ARG A 227 -7.63 -9.22 -10.67
CA ARG A 227 -9.07 -9.45 -10.87
C ARG A 227 -9.84 -8.14 -11.04
N ALA A 228 -9.54 -7.12 -10.24
CA ALA A 228 -10.19 -5.81 -10.34
C ALA A 228 -9.83 -5.08 -11.66
N VAL A 229 -8.57 -5.16 -12.09
CA VAL A 229 -8.11 -4.62 -13.38
C VAL A 229 -8.84 -5.30 -14.54
N ARG A 230 -8.98 -6.63 -14.52
CA ARG A 230 -9.75 -7.37 -15.53
C ARG A 230 -11.21 -6.93 -15.55
N ALA A 231 -11.86 -6.83 -14.39
CA ALA A 231 -13.24 -6.35 -14.30
C ALA A 231 -13.41 -4.93 -14.84
N MET A 232 -12.43 -4.04 -14.67
CA MET A 232 -12.43 -2.70 -15.26
C MET A 232 -12.28 -2.71 -16.78
N ALA A 233 -11.39 -3.57 -17.31
CA ALA A 233 -11.20 -3.76 -18.75
C ALA A 233 -12.47 -4.29 -19.44
N ASP A 234 -13.15 -5.23 -18.80
CA ASP A 234 -14.36 -5.88 -19.33
C ASP A 234 -15.59 -4.98 -19.22
N ARG A 235 -15.83 -4.40 -18.04
CA ARG A 235 -17.08 -3.69 -17.74
C ARG A 235 -17.06 -2.22 -18.16
N ARG A 236 -15.88 -1.61 -18.21
CA ARG A 236 -15.66 -0.18 -18.55
C ARG A 236 -16.71 0.76 -17.93
N PRO A 237 -16.81 0.84 -16.58
CA PRO A 237 -17.81 1.68 -15.93
C PRO A 237 -17.69 3.15 -16.38
N ASP A 238 -18.84 3.79 -16.51
CA ASP A 238 -19.01 5.19 -16.92
C ASP A 238 -18.62 6.19 -15.83
N ARG A 239 -18.82 5.79 -14.57
CA ARG A 239 -18.42 6.55 -13.38
C ARG A 239 -17.10 6.04 -12.80
N PRO A 240 -16.26 6.92 -12.25
CA PRO A 240 -15.09 6.47 -11.53
C PRO A 240 -15.46 5.73 -10.26
N LEU A 241 -14.65 4.73 -9.91
CA LEU A 241 -14.83 3.89 -8.75
C LEU A 241 -13.68 4.09 -7.76
N VAL A 242 -13.99 4.02 -6.47
CA VAL A 242 -13.01 3.84 -5.40
C VAL A 242 -13.35 2.55 -4.71
N CYS A 243 -12.34 1.73 -4.41
CA CYS A 243 -12.53 0.58 -3.55
C CYS A 243 -11.43 0.42 -2.52
N HIS A 244 -11.71 -0.29 -1.43
CA HIS A 244 -10.70 -0.66 -0.44
C HIS A 244 -10.14 -2.05 -0.76
N LEU A 245 -8.83 -2.12 -1.03
CA LEU A 245 -8.10 -3.35 -1.28
C LEU A 245 -7.38 -3.76 0.02
N GLY A 246 -8.09 -4.53 0.82
CA GLY A 246 -7.68 -4.95 2.16
C GLY A 246 -8.57 -6.06 2.72
N THR A 247 -8.45 -6.35 4.01
CA THR A 247 -9.29 -7.31 4.74
C THR A 247 -10.58 -6.65 5.24
N GLY A 248 -10.61 -5.32 5.36
CA GLY A 248 -11.81 -4.57 5.71
C GLY A 248 -12.40 -4.98 7.06
N GLY A 249 -13.70 -5.30 7.09
CA GLY A 249 -14.39 -5.71 8.32
C GLY A 249 -13.92 -7.04 8.93
N THR A 250 -13.18 -7.86 8.18
CA THR A 250 -12.60 -9.12 8.70
C THR A 250 -11.16 -8.96 9.18
N ALA A 251 -10.61 -7.75 9.13
CA ALA A 251 -9.30 -7.45 9.71
C ALA A 251 -9.23 -7.83 11.19
N PRO A 252 -8.13 -8.43 11.67
CA PRO A 252 -7.99 -8.77 13.08
C PRO A 252 -7.86 -7.51 13.93
N SER A 253 -8.33 -7.59 15.18
CA SER A 253 -8.03 -6.55 16.17
C SER A 253 -6.55 -6.55 16.51
N VAL A 254 -6.02 -5.41 16.98
CA VAL A 254 -4.63 -5.33 17.47
C VAL A 254 -4.36 -6.35 18.57
N ARG A 255 -5.33 -6.53 19.49
CA ARG A 255 -5.23 -7.53 20.56
C ARG A 255 -5.13 -8.95 19.98
N GLY A 256 -6.02 -9.30 19.05
CA GLY A 256 -6.03 -10.63 18.42
C GLY A 256 -4.74 -10.92 17.66
N LEU A 257 -4.18 -9.93 16.96
CA LEU A 257 -2.90 -10.07 16.28
C LEU A 257 -1.74 -10.29 17.27
N LEU A 258 -1.71 -9.56 18.39
CA LEU A 258 -0.70 -9.72 19.43
C LEU A 258 -0.79 -11.06 20.14
N ASP A 259 -2.02 -11.53 20.42
CA ASP A 259 -2.25 -12.84 21.02
C ASP A 259 -1.78 -13.97 20.11
N ALA A 260 -2.12 -13.89 18.81
CA ALA A 260 -1.66 -14.86 17.82
C ALA A 260 -0.12 -14.88 17.74
N ALA A 261 0.51 -13.70 17.72
CA ALA A 261 1.97 -13.61 17.68
C ALA A 261 2.63 -14.17 18.95
N HIS A 262 2.08 -13.87 20.13
CA HIS A 262 2.59 -14.38 21.40
C HIS A 262 2.40 -15.89 21.53
N ALA A 263 1.28 -16.44 21.06
CA ALA A 263 1.02 -17.88 21.06
C ALA A 263 2.00 -18.64 20.16
N LEU A 264 2.40 -18.06 19.03
CA LEU A 264 3.34 -18.66 18.07
C LEU A 264 4.79 -18.65 18.56
N ASP A 265 5.22 -17.60 19.26
CA ASP A 265 6.59 -17.47 19.78
C ASP A 265 6.62 -16.57 21.03
N PRO A 266 6.36 -17.14 22.23
CA PRO A 266 6.37 -16.37 23.47
C PRO A 266 7.71 -15.70 23.75
N ASP A 267 8.83 -16.35 23.40
CA ASP A 267 10.20 -15.91 23.68
C ASP A 267 10.60 -14.67 22.86
N ARG A 268 9.91 -14.41 21.74
CA ARG A 268 10.05 -13.16 20.97
C ARG A 268 9.72 -11.92 21.80
N PHE A 269 8.83 -12.07 22.78
CA PHE A 269 8.30 -10.99 23.58
C PHE A 269 8.99 -10.98 24.95
N ARG A 270 9.68 -9.87 25.30
CA ARG A 270 10.27 -9.73 26.64
C ARG A 270 9.24 -9.77 27.78
N ARG A 271 8.00 -9.43 27.46
CA ARG A 271 6.84 -9.37 28.36
C ARG A 271 5.61 -9.71 27.56
N GLU A 272 4.61 -10.29 28.21
CA GLU A 272 3.30 -10.53 27.60
C GLU A 272 2.74 -9.23 26.98
N PRO A 273 2.31 -9.26 25.72
CA PRO A 273 1.77 -8.10 25.06
C PRO A 273 0.51 -7.56 25.71
N ARG A 274 0.48 -6.27 26.02
CA ARG A 274 -0.70 -5.62 26.60
C ARG A 274 -1.13 -4.41 25.79
N THR A 275 -2.44 -4.19 25.75
CA THR A 275 -3.03 -3.01 25.14
C THR A 275 -3.59 -2.08 26.21
N LEU A 276 -3.44 -0.78 26.01
CA LEU A 276 -4.06 0.25 26.84
C LEU A 276 -5.16 0.93 26.03
N PRO A 277 -6.44 0.76 26.38
CA PRO A 277 -7.53 1.45 25.70
C PRO A 277 -7.37 2.97 25.80
N ILE A 278 -7.33 3.66 24.65
CA ILE A 278 -7.39 5.12 24.60
C ILE A 278 -8.49 5.62 23.68
N ALA A 279 -9.05 6.78 23.99
CA ALA A 279 -10.03 7.44 23.14
C ALA A 279 -9.40 7.95 21.84
N GLY A 280 -10.20 8.03 20.78
CA GLY A 280 -9.70 8.43 19.46
C GLY A 280 -9.17 9.87 19.38
N ARG A 281 -9.77 10.81 20.12
CA ARG A 281 -9.34 12.23 20.10
C ARG A 281 -7.90 12.42 20.64
N PRO A 282 -7.53 11.88 21.82
CA PRO A 282 -6.13 11.85 22.25
C PRO A 282 -5.18 11.18 21.25
N MET A 283 -5.58 10.06 20.65
CA MET A 283 -4.76 9.35 19.65
C MET A 283 -4.50 10.23 18.41
N ALA A 284 -5.55 10.79 17.84
CA ALA A 284 -5.47 11.68 16.69
C ALA A 284 -4.63 12.92 17.01
N TRP A 285 -4.84 13.52 18.19
CA TRP A 285 -4.07 14.69 18.61
C TRP A 285 -2.58 14.37 18.75
N LEU A 286 -2.22 13.28 19.46
CA LEU A 286 -0.84 12.88 19.71
C LEU A 286 -0.10 12.64 18.39
N THR A 287 -0.69 11.84 17.52
CA THR A 287 -0.08 11.44 16.24
C THR A 287 0.08 12.60 15.24
N GLN A 288 -0.62 13.72 15.45
CA GLN A 288 -0.54 14.92 14.60
C GLN A 288 0.33 16.04 15.19
N ASN A 289 0.38 16.16 16.52
CA ASN A 289 0.92 17.34 17.18
C ASN A 289 2.15 17.07 18.04
N ALA A 290 2.50 15.81 18.32
CA ALA A 290 3.58 15.51 19.26
C ALA A 290 4.90 16.20 18.89
N ASP A 291 5.30 16.20 17.62
CA ASP A 291 6.56 16.84 17.19
C ASP A 291 6.56 18.36 17.29
N ARG A 292 5.38 18.99 17.42
CA ARG A 292 5.27 20.45 17.62
C ARG A 292 5.54 20.85 19.06
N PHE A 293 5.31 19.94 20.01
CA PHE A 293 5.36 20.21 21.44
C PHE A 293 6.45 19.42 22.17
N ALA A 294 7.03 18.41 21.53
CA ALA A 294 8.15 17.64 22.03
C ALA A 294 9.24 17.53 20.95
N ALA A 295 10.50 17.72 21.35
CA ALA A 295 11.66 17.48 20.51
C ALA A 295 11.89 15.95 20.39
N LEU A 296 11.04 15.30 19.59
CA LEU A 296 11.09 13.87 19.37
C LEU A 296 12.22 13.51 18.40
N ASP A 297 12.95 12.46 18.73
CA ASP A 297 13.89 11.83 17.80
C ASP A 297 13.14 11.35 16.54
N PRO A 298 13.75 11.39 15.34
CA PRO A 298 13.09 10.93 14.10
C PRO A 298 12.53 9.50 14.18
N SER A 299 13.09 8.64 15.02
CA SER A 299 12.54 7.30 15.25
C SER A 299 11.18 7.31 15.96
N TRP A 300 10.93 8.28 16.84
CA TRP A 300 9.64 8.48 17.51
C TRP A 300 8.59 9.05 16.57
N HIS A 301 8.98 9.96 15.68
CA HIS A 301 8.07 10.50 14.66
C HIS A 301 7.44 9.37 13.82
N ASN A 302 8.27 8.47 13.28
CA ASN A 302 7.80 7.33 12.51
C ASN A 302 6.97 6.35 13.35
N ALA A 303 7.33 6.15 14.62
CA ALA A 303 6.57 5.31 15.53
C ALA A 303 5.15 5.86 15.79
N LEU A 304 5.00 7.17 15.98
CA LEU A 304 3.71 7.82 16.17
C LEU A 304 2.85 7.80 14.91
N ILE A 305 3.43 8.00 13.73
CA ILE A 305 2.72 7.82 12.46
C ILE A 305 2.23 6.37 12.32
N GLY A 306 3.09 5.40 12.65
CA GLY A 306 2.74 3.98 12.62
C GLY A 306 1.65 3.61 13.61
N LEU A 307 1.68 4.19 14.82
CA LEU A 307 0.66 3.99 15.84
C LEU A 307 -0.74 4.35 15.29
N ARG A 308 -0.87 5.48 14.60
CA ARG A 308 -2.14 5.88 13.98
C ARG A 308 -2.69 4.85 12.96
N TYR A 309 -1.82 4.07 12.34
CA TYR A 309 -2.22 3.13 11.28
C TYR A 309 -2.76 1.81 11.82
N VAL A 310 -2.37 1.46 13.03
CA VAL A 310 -2.74 0.19 13.68
C VAL A 310 -3.67 0.39 14.87
N ALA A 311 -3.66 1.58 15.48
CA ALA A 311 -4.29 1.82 16.78
C ALA A 311 -5.60 2.63 16.72
N CYS A 312 -6.00 3.10 15.54
CA CYS A 312 -7.27 3.79 15.33
C CYS A 312 -8.38 2.80 14.97
N GLU A 313 -9.57 3.00 15.55
CA GLU A 313 -10.79 2.27 15.18
C GLU A 313 -11.24 2.71 13.80
N ARG A 314 -10.97 1.87 12.80
CA ARG A 314 -11.35 2.08 11.40
C ARG A 314 -11.79 0.78 10.79
N VAL A 315 -12.87 0.85 10.03
CA VAL A 315 -13.33 -0.23 9.17
C VAL A 315 -13.40 0.29 7.76
N PHE A 316 -12.84 -0.47 6.82
CA PHE A 316 -12.85 -0.18 5.40
C PHE A 316 -13.80 -1.16 4.69
N PRO A 317 -15.07 -0.79 4.44
CA PRO A 317 -16.00 -1.64 3.70
C PRO A 317 -15.46 -1.92 2.30
N ARG A 318 -15.77 -3.12 1.77
CA ARG A 318 -15.24 -3.61 0.49
C ARG A 318 -16.36 -3.89 -0.51
N ALA A 319 -17.45 -3.13 -0.46
CA ALA A 319 -18.65 -3.41 -1.24
C ALA A 319 -18.42 -3.18 -2.74
N VAL A 320 -17.71 -2.10 -3.11
CA VAL A 320 -17.33 -1.81 -4.49
C VAL A 320 -16.34 -2.87 -4.99
N LEU A 321 -15.36 -3.25 -4.17
CA LEU A 321 -14.41 -4.31 -4.53
C LEU A 321 -15.14 -5.65 -4.76
N ALA A 322 -16.00 -6.08 -3.85
CA ALA A 322 -16.79 -7.29 -3.97
C ALA A 322 -17.68 -7.26 -5.23
N GLY A 323 -18.26 -6.10 -5.54
CA GLY A 323 -19.04 -5.90 -6.76
C GLY A 323 -18.22 -6.00 -8.05
N LEU A 324 -16.90 -5.81 -8.00
CA LEU A 324 -15.99 -5.95 -9.15
C LEU A 324 -15.48 -7.39 -9.31
N VAL A 325 -15.04 -8.03 -8.21
CA VAL A 325 -14.28 -9.29 -8.27
C VAL A 325 -14.98 -10.50 -7.66
N GLY A 326 -16.21 -10.33 -7.17
CA GLY A 326 -16.96 -11.34 -6.42
C GLY A 326 -16.73 -11.29 -4.92
N SER A 327 -17.46 -12.10 -4.17
CA SER A 327 -17.41 -12.14 -2.70
C SER A 327 -16.22 -12.92 -2.12
N ASP A 328 -15.45 -13.60 -2.98
CA ASP A 328 -14.25 -14.34 -2.59
C ASP A 328 -13.06 -13.38 -2.44
N LEU A 329 -13.07 -12.64 -1.33
CA LEU A 329 -12.03 -11.70 -0.95
C LEU A 329 -11.21 -12.27 0.21
N PRO A 330 -9.89 -12.00 0.27
CA PRO A 330 -9.05 -12.47 1.36
C PRO A 330 -9.56 -11.99 2.72
N ASP A 331 -9.52 -12.88 3.71
CA ASP A 331 -9.91 -12.58 5.08
C ASP A 331 -8.71 -12.22 5.96
N GLY A 332 -8.98 -11.53 7.06
CA GLY A 332 -7.97 -11.16 8.04
C GLY A 332 -7.54 -12.32 8.94
N ASP A 333 -6.74 -13.24 8.39
CA ASP A 333 -6.10 -14.32 9.15
C ASP A 333 -5.05 -13.73 10.11
N ALA A 334 -5.40 -13.71 11.40
CA ALA A 334 -4.55 -13.20 12.47
C ALA A 334 -3.24 -14.01 12.63
N GLU A 335 -3.28 -15.32 12.41
CA GLU A 335 -2.11 -16.18 12.56
C GLU A 335 -1.13 -15.93 11.41
N LEU A 336 -1.62 -15.90 10.17
CA LEU A 336 -0.80 -15.57 9.00
C LEU A 336 -0.17 -14.18 9.15
N LEU A 337 -0.97 -13.17 9.52
CA LEU A 337 -0.46 -11.82 9.72
C LEU A 337 0.55 -11.77 10.88
N ALA A 338 0.34 -12.51 11.96
CA ALA A 338 1.31 -12.62 13.05
C ALA A 338 2.65 -13.18 12.57
N ARG A 339 2.62 -14.30 11.83
CA ARG A 339 3.82 -14.92 11.22
C ARG A 339 4.57 -13.92 10.34
N LEU A 340 3.86 -13.22 9.46
CA LEU A 340 4.46 -12.29 8.49
C LEU A 340 4.98 -11.00 9.13
N VAL A 341 4.26 -10.42 10.08
CA VAL A 341 4.62 -9.15 10.73
C VAL A 341 5.73 -9.36 11.75
N PHE A 342 5.59 -10.35 12.64
CA PHE A 342 6.52 -10.58 13.75
C PHE A 342 7.67 -11.51 13.40
N GLY A 343 7.57 -12.26 12.29
CA GLY A 343 8.59 -13.23 11.88
C GLY A 343 8.71 -14.38 12.88
N VAL A 344 7.57 -14.78 13.46
CA VAL A 344 7.45 -15.86 14.45
C VAL A 344 7.26 -17.21 13.73
N ASP A 345 7.71 -18.29 14.37
CA ASP A 345 7.71 -19.67 13.84
C ASP A 345 8.49 -19.86 12.51
N ARG A 346 9.71 -19.32 12.43
CA ARG A 346 10.62 -19.47 11.27
C ARG A 346 11.52 -20.71 11.36
N ARG A 347 10.96 -21.87 11.72
CA ARG A 347 11.75 -23.13 11.83
C ARG A 347 12.16 -23.77 10.50
N SER A 348 11.88 -23.16 9.36
CA SER A 348 12.23 -23.76 8.06
C SER A 348 12.42 -22.73 6.96
N TYR A 349 13.45 -21.89 7.04
CA TYR A 349 14.03 -21.22 5.86
C TYR A 349 15.52 -20.97 6.11
N ASP A 350 16.36 -21.85 5.57
CA ASP A 350 17.80 -21.70 5.51
C ASP A 350 18.16 -20.46 4.69
N GLU A 351 18.42 -19.34 5.36
CA GLU A 351 19.40 -18.35 4.92
C GLU A 351 19.80 -17.45 6.11
N PRO A 352 21.07 -17.04 6.22
CA PRO A 352 21.54 -16.23 7.34
C PRO A 352 20.78 -14.90 7.39
N ARG A 353 20.46 -14.44 8.60
CA ARG A 353 20.02 -13.06 8.85
C ARG A 353 21.11 -12.09 8.41
N GLU A 354 21.14 -11.69 7.15
CA GLU A 354 21.67 -10.37 6.79
C GLU A 354 20.71 -9.34 7.35
N LEU A 355 20.93 -9.00 8.62
CA LEU A 355 20.63 -7.70 9.17
C LEU A 355 21.27 -6.68 8.23
N THR A 356 20.51 -6.21 7.23
CA THR A 356 20.79 -4.93 6.61
C THR A 356 20.64 -3.93 7.74
N ALA A 357 21.78 -3.62 8.34
CA ALA A 357 21.92 -2.68 9.42
C ALA A 357 21.62 -1.27 8.87
N SER A 358 20.34 -0.97 8.69
CA SER A 358 19.88 0.37 9.04
C SER A 358 19.93 0.41 10.56
N ARG A 359 21.09 0.80 11.10
CA ARG A 359 21.23 1.13 12.53
C ARG A 359 20.36 2.35 12.81
N MET A 360 19.06 2.14 13.04
CA MET A 360 18.28 3.09 13.82
C MET A 360 18.69 2.91 15.28
N ALA A 361 19.08 4.02 15.90
CA ALA A 361 19.63 4.04 17.25
C ALA A 361 18.66 3.44 18.28
N ARG A 362 19.23 2.77 19.28
CA ARG A 362 18.51 2.25 20.45
C ARG A 362 17.93 3.42 21.27
N PHE A 363 16.86 3.17 22.01
CA PHE A 363 16.36 4.11 23.00
C PHE A 363 17.46 4.48 24.01
N PRO A 364 17.62 5.77 24.37
CA PRO A 364 18.29 6.10 25.61
C PRO A 364 17.44 5.54 26.77
N GLY A 365 18.13 4.92 27.73
CA GLY A 365 17.52 4.30 28.90
C GLY A 365 16.98 5.29 29.93
#